data_AF-A0A942PT59-F1
#
_entry.id   AF-A0A942PT59-F1
#
_cell.length_a   1.000
_cell.length_b   1.000
_cell.length_c   1.000
_cell.angle_alpha   90.00
_cell.angle_beta   90.00
_cell.angle_gamma   90.00
#
_symmetry.space_group_name_H-M   'P 1'
#
loop_
_entity.id
_entity.type
_entity.pdbx_description
1 polymer ?
#
loop_
_entity_poly.entity_id
_entity_poly.type
_entity_poly.pdbx_seq_one_letter_code
_entity_poly.pdbx_strand_id
1 'polypeptide(L)'
;MATKKCLQRKIGMLLLIISVLLGACSQTTSTTKSTNTTNTTEEKQFKSDKEANVNAKQQSTNQSNKKNQIVSLPKGLITATIIRNVDGDTVHVSIKGKDEDIRLLLIDTPETHKPGTPVQPYGPEASAYAEQELAVGTKVKLEEGVKGHERDKYGRLLAYIYLPNGKMYNEEVVKKGLARVAYIYEPNTKHLKELKNDESYARKHKLGIWSIPGYVTDRGYNMDAKGAAHTVSSSPNTSTQNSSNQSFKNNPADDKESNTSCKGKIKGNANSKIYHVPGGAFYDRTRDNIVWFCTESDAIKAGYRKSQR
;
A
#
# COMPACT_ATOMS: atom_id res chain seq x y z
N MET A 1 27.02 18.94 -64.08
CA MET A 1 28.11 18.79 -63.08
C MET A 1 27.53 17.97 -61.93
N ALA A 2 27.73 16.65 -61.91
CA ALA A 2 28.87 15.95 -61.26
C ALA A 2 28.71 16.02 -59.71
N THR A 3 28.63 14.94 -58.92
CA THR A 3 29.06 13.54 -59.09
C THR A 3 28.32 12.60 -58.12
N LYS A 4 28.18 11.33 -58.54
CA LYS A 4 27.83 10.12 -57.77
C LYS A 4 29.07 9.52 -57.05
N LYS A 5 28.79 8.53 -56.17
CA LYS A 5 29.67 7.47 -55.57
C LYS A 5 30.35 7.89 -54.26
N CYS A 6 30.62 7.05 -53.27
CA CYS A 6 30.59 5.60 -53.01
C CYS A 6 30.62 5.47 -51.45
N LEU A 7 30.24 4.40 -50.75
CA LEU A 7 31.04 3.18 -50.64
C LEU A 7 30.31 2.15 -49.76
N GLN A 8 30.30 0.90 -50.22
CA GLN A 8 29.89 -0.29 -49.49
C GLN A 8 30.94 -0.78 -48.49
N ARG A 9 30.49 -1.53 -47.47
CA ARG A 9 31.14 -2.76 -46.92
C ARG A 9 30.13 -3.43 -45.96
N LYS A 10 29.41 -4.48 -46.37
CA LYS A 10 29.72 -5.92 -46.41
C LYS A 10 29.86 -6.63 -45.03
N ILE A 11 28.86 -7.48 -44.78
CA ILE A 11 28.92 -8.89 -44.34
C ILE A 11 29.16 -9.20 -42.84
N GLY A 12 28.22 -9.96 -42.28
CA GLY A 12 28.35 -10.68 -41.02
C GLY A 12 27.07 -11.42 -40.62
N MET A 13 26.61 -12.35 -41.46
CA MET A 13 25.52 -13.30 -41.18
C MET A 13 26.11 -14.53 -40.47
N LEU A 14 25.65 -14.87 -39.27
CA LEU A 14 25.85 -16.21 -38.71
C LEU A 14 24.60 -16.64 -37.92
N LEU A 15 24.04 -17.77 -38.36
CA LEU A 15 22.82 -18.44 -37.90
C LEU A 15 23.20 -19.69 -37.09
N LEU A 16 22.36 -20.01 -36.09
CA LEU A 16 22.07 -21.33 -35.50
C LEU A 16 23.23 -22.02 -34.76
N ILE A 17 23.01 -22.70 -33.62
CA ILE A 17 22.30 -23.98 -33.51
C ILE A 17 21.76 -24.18 -32.08
N ILE A 18 20.52 -24.68 -32.04
CA ILE A 18 19.80 -25.27 -30.92
C ILE A 18 20.28 -26.72 -30.73
N SER A 19 20.53 -27.15 -29.49
CA SER A 19 20.43 -28.57 -29.12
C SER A 19 19.97 -28.76 -27.67
N VAL A 20 18.72 -29.17 -27.56
CA VAL A 20 18.10 -29.82 -26.39
C VAL A 20 18.52 -31.29 -26.41
N LEU A 21 18.87 -31.86 -25.25
CA LEU A 21 18.79 -33.31 -25.02
C LEU A 21 18.48 -33.60 -23.54
N LEU A 22 17.36 -34.30 -23.35
CA LEU A 22 16.87 -34.94 -22.14
C LEU A 22 17.45 -36.36 -22.00
N GLY A 23 17.45 -36.90 -20.77
CA GLY A 23 17.56 -38.34 -20.45
C GLY A 23 18.37 -38.54 -19.17
N ALA A 24 17.80 -38.75 -17.97
CA ALA A 24 16.98 -39.86 -17.43
C ALA A 24 17.80 -40.92 -16.66
N CYS A 25 17.40 -41.10 -15.38
CA CYS A 25 17.45 -42.27 -14.48
C CYS A 25 18.72 -43.15 -14.37
N SER A 26 19.18 -43.38 -13.13
CA SER A 26 18.76 -44.56 -12.34
C SER A 26 19.35 -44.57 -10.93
N GLN A 27 18.54 -45.04 -9.98
CA GLN A 27 18.92 -45.39 -8.61
C GLN A 27 19.59 -46.76 -8.60
N THR A 28 20.62 -46.93 -7.76
CA THR A 28 20.92 -48.24 -7.18
C THR A 28 21.27 -48.08 -5.71
N THR A 29 20.43 -48.71 -4.90
CA THR A 29 20.57 -48.96 -3.48
C THR A 29 21.74 -49.91 -3.18
N SER A 30 22.45 -49.68 -2.09
CA SER A 30 23.04 -50.77 -1.29
C SER A 30 23.11 -50.38 0.18
N THR A 31 22.47 -51.24 0.98
CA THR A 31 22.34 -51.20 2.43
C THR A 31 23.41 -52.09 3.05
N THR A 32 24.12 -51.62 4.08
CA THR A 32 24.66 -52.44 5.19
C THR A 32 24.87 -51.49 6.39
N LYS A 33 24.09 -51.56 7.50
CA LYS A 33 24.33 -52.35 8.74
C LYS A 33 25.82 -52.34 9.15
N SER A 34 26.26 -52.10 10.38
CA SER A 34 25.62 -52.06 11.71
C SER A 34 26.67 -51.63 12.77
N THR A 35 26.19 -51.11 13.91
CA THR A 35 26.69 -51.26 15.30
C THR A 35 27.99 -50.60 15.81
N ASN A 36 27.77 -49.62 16.70
CA ASN A 36 28.16 -49.50 18.12
C ASN A 36 29.55 -49.95 18.64
N THR A 37 30.15 -49.07 19.46
CA THR A 37 30.56 -49.24 20.89
C THR A 37 31.91 -48.55 21.13
N THR A 38 31.95 -47.37 21.77
CA THR A 38 32.16 -47.09 23.21
C THR A 38 33.51 -47.54 23.81
N ASN A 39 34.11 -46.61 24.58
CA ASN A 39 34.93 -46.75 25.80
C ASN A 39 36.35 -46.13 25.71
N THR A 40 36.68 -45.07 26.48
CA THR A 40 37.08 -45.03 27.92
C THR A 40 38.58 -45.41 28.03
N THR A 41 39.54 -44.78 28.72
CA THR A 41 39.65 -43.65 29.68
C THR A 41 41.13 -43.58 30.15
N GLU A 42 41.61 -42.39 30.58
CA GLU A 42 42.71 -42.09 31.55
C GLU A 42 44.17 -42.55 31.24
N GLU A 43 45.28 -41.95 31.74
CA GLU A 43 45.58 -40.97 32.80
C GLU A 43 47.03 -40.41 32.69
N LYS A 44 47.26 -39.21 33.27
CA LYS A 44 48.49 -38.63 33.93
C LYS A 44 49.80 -38.39 33.13
N GLN A 45 50.72 -37.46 33.46
CA GLN A 45 50.80 -36.16 34.18
C GLN A 45 52.29 -35.69 34.11
N PHE A 46 52.57 -34.36 34.05
CA PHE A 46 53.66 -33.59 34.75
C PHE A 46 54.54 -32.61 33.92
N LYS A 47 54.42 -31.32 34.30
CA LYS A 47 55.32 -30.11 34.28
C LYS A 47 56.25 -29.78 33.09
N SER A 48 56.16 -28.55 32.57
CA SER A 48 56.96 -27.34 32.95
C SER A 48 57.11 -26.34 31.78
N ASP A 49 57.06 -25.05 32.13
CA ASP A 49 57.65 -23.86 31.49
C ASP A 49 57.12 -23.21 30.18
N LYS A 50 56.71 -21.94 30.40
CA LYS A 50 57.01 -20.70 29.67
C LYS A 50 56.55 -20.45 28.22
N GLU A 51 55.91 -19.27 28.15
CA GLU A 51 55.95 -18.22 27.10
C GLU A 51 54.95 -18.23 25.94
N ALA A 52 54.38 -17.02 25.77
CA ALA A 52 53.68 -16.45 24.62
C ALA A 52 52.39 -17.17 24.15
N ASN A 53 51.24 -16.71 24.63
CA ASN A 53 50.43 -15.66 23.99
C ASN A 53 50.01 -16.02 22.55
N VAL A 54 48.77 -16.51 22.40
CA VAL A 54 47.68 -15.93 21.59
C VAL A 54 46.54 -16.96 21.58
N ASN A 55 45.30 -16.48 21.72
CA ASN A 55 44.03 -17.18 21.44
C ASN A 55 43.38 -17.97 22.60
N ALA A 56 42.47 -17.32 23.34
CA ALA A 56 41.03 -17.58 23.28
C ALA A 56 40.28 -17.02 24.52
N LYS A 57 39.19 -16.28 24.23
CA LYS A 57 37.96 -16.26 25.02
C LYS A 57 37.92 -15.44 26.32
N GLN A 58 37.61 -14.15 26.14
CA GLN A 58 36.53 -13.49 26.87
C GLN A 58 35.69 -12.78 25.79
N GLN A 59 34.61 -13.38 25.29
CA GLN A 59 33.27 -13.28 25.86
C GLN A 59 32.98 -11.88 26.44
N SER A 60 32.61 -10.96 25.56
CA SER A 60 31.65 -9.87 25.78
C SER A 60 31.93 -8.77 24.76
N THR A 61 31.33 -8.86 23.59
CA THR A 61 31.00 -7.73 22.72
C THR A 61 30.31 -8.33 21.50
N ASN A 62 29.11 -7.82 21.19
CA ASN A 62 28.30 -8.02 19.97
C ASN A 62 26.83 -8.36 20.26
N GLN A 63 26.30 -7.85 21.37
CA GLN A 63 24.86 -7.72 21.58
C GLN A 63 24.43 -6.28 21.93
N SER A 64 25.19 -5.28 21.47
CA SER A 64 24.81 -3.87 21.58
C SER A 64 25.25 -3.12 20.32
N ASN A 65 24.48 -3.27 19.25
CA ASN A 65 24.44 -2.32 18.13
C ASN A 65 23.26 -2.65 17.19
N LYS A 66 22.06 -2.79 17.76
CA LYS A 66 20.83 -2.43 17.03
C LYS A 66 20.38 -1.10 17.59
N LYS A 67 21.12 -0.06 17.20
CA LYS A 67 20.91 1.33 17.56
C LYS A 67 19.47 1.68 17.21
N ASN A 68 18.69 2.03 18.23
CA ASN A 68 17.45 2.78 18.10
C ASN A 68 17.77 4.00 17.23
N GLN A 69 17.41 3.97 15.94
CA GLN A 69 17.44 5.19 15.15
C GLN A 69 16.31 6.05 15.70
N ILE A 70 16.67 6.99 16.58
CA ILE A 70 15.77 8.08 16.93
C ILE A 70 15.58 8.84 15.63
N VAL A 71 14.43 8.65 14.97
CA VAL A 71 14.03 9.42 13.80
C VAL A 71 13.87 10.86 14.26
N SER A 72 14.90 11.67 14.03
CA SER A 72 14.85 13.10 14.37
C SER A 72 13.89 13.78 13.42
N LEU A 73 12.76 14.27 13.93
CA LEU A 73 11.79 15.03 13.16
C LEU A 73 12.41 16.32 12.58
N PRO A 74 11.90 16.83 11.45
CA PRO A 74 12.31 18.14 10.94
C PRO A 74 12.18 19.25 11.99
N LYS A 75 12.99 20.30 11.82
CA LYS A 75 12.87 21.52 12.63
C LYS A 75 11.68 22.35 12.16
N GLY A 76 11.10 23.15 13.05
CA GLY A 76 10.03 24.11 12.71
C GLY A 76 8.62 23.54 12.63
N LEU A 77 8.39 22.31 13.10
CA LEU A 77 7.06 21.70 13.04
C LEU A 77 6.07 22.36 14.01
N ILE A 78 4.85 22.55 13.55
CA ILE A 78 3.74 23.07 14.34
C ILE A 78 3.02 21.91 15.03
N THR A 79 2.64 22.07 16.30
CA THR A 79 1.82 21.07 16.98
C THR A 79 0.35 21.33 16.70
N ALA A 80 -0.37 20.28 16.31
CA ALA A 80 -1.80 20.32 16.05
C ALA A 80 -2.50 19.12 16.69
N THR A 81 -3.81 19.24 16.91
CA THR A 81 -4.66 18.14 17.38
C THR A 81 -5.70 17.85 16.31
N ILE A 82 -5.86 16.59 15.91
CA ILE A 82 -6.91 16.23 14.95
C ILE A 82 -8.29 16.44 15.61
N ILE A 83 -9.18 17.18 14.95
CA ILE A 83 -10.55 17.42 15.44
C ILE A 83 -11.60 16.73 14.57
N ARG A 84 -11.31 16.53 13.27
CA ARG A 84 -12.17 15.78 12.35
C ARG A 84 -11.36 15.23 11.19
N ASN A 85 -11.67 14.01 10.78
CA ASN A 85 -11.21 13.44 9.53
C ASN A 85 -12.29 13.66 8.45
N VAL A 86 -11.90 14.14 7.26
CA VAL A 86 -12.83 14.36 6.13
C VAL A 86 -12.71 13.22 5.13
N ASP A 87 -11.50 13.00 4.65
CA ASP A 87 -11.15 11.95 3.68
C ASP A 87 -9.67 11.55 3.88
N GLY A 88 -9.14 10.73 2.97
CA GLY A 88 -7.78 10.20 3.10
C GLY A 88 -6.66 11.25 2.95
N ASP A 89 -6.96 12.44 2.44
CA ASP A 89 -5.98 13.50 2.15
C ASP A 89 -6.34 14.90 2.69
N THR A 90 -7.46 15.02 3.41
CA THR A 90 -7.99 16.24 4.00
C THR A 90 -8.43 15.98 5.45
N VAL A 91 -7.92 16.81 6.37
CA VAL A 91 -8.26 16.73 7.80
C VAL A 91 -8.51 18.11 8.38
N HIS A 92 -9.29 18.19 9.46
CA HIS A 92 -9.40 19.39 10.29
C HIS A 92 -8.59 19.22 11.56
N VAL A 93 -7.89 20.28 11.93
CA VAL A 93 -7.02 20.28 13.11
C VAL A 93 -7.21 21.54 13.93
N SER A 94 -6.92 21.46 15.22
CA SER A 94 -6.80 22.63 16.09
C SER A 94 -5.31 22.98 16.28
N ILE A 95 -4.94 24.20 15.91
CA ILE A 95 -3.60 24.78 16.07
C ILE A 95 -3.71 25.95 17.05
N LYS A 96 -3.13 25.81 18.24
CA LYS A 96 -3.18 26.85 19.29
C LYS A 96 -4.61 27.36 19.57
N GLY A 97 -5.61 26.46 19.54
CA GLY A 97 -7.01 26.78 19.80
C GLY A 97 -7.77 27.37 18.60
N LYS A 98 -7.17 27.42 17.40
CA LYS A 98 -7.85 27.80 16.16
C LYS A 98 -8.01 26.59 15.27
N ASP A 99 -9.20 26.43 14.71
CA ASP A 99 -9.50 25.34 13.78
C ASP A 99 -9.00 25.70 12.38
N GLU A 100 -8.36 24.75 11.72
CA GLU A 100 -7.77 24.88 10.39
C GLU A 100 -8.06 23.64 9.55
N ASP A 101 -8.37 23.86 8.28
CA ASP A 101 -8.55 22.81 7.27
C ASP A 101 -7.19 22.53 6.62
N ILE A 102 -6.75 21.28 6.63
CA ILE A 102 -5.47 20.86 6.08
C ILE A 102 -5.70 20.05 4.81
N ARG A 103 -5.08 20.44 3.70
CA ARG A 103 -4.91 19.59 2.51
C ARG A 103 -3.50 19.03 2.50
N LEU A 104 -3.40 17.71 2.52
CA LEU A 104 -2.11 17.03 2.58
C LEU A 104 -1.31 17.22 1.30
N LEU A 105 -0.07 17.67 1.44
CA LEU A 105 0.79 17.95 0.30
C LEU A 105 1.13 16.67 -0.47
N LEU A 106 1.17 16.81 -1.80
CA LEU A 106 1.68 15.83 -2.77
C LEU A 106 0.94 14.50 -2.86
N ILE A 107 -0.20 14.32 -2.20
CA ILE A 107 -0.97 13.07 -2.23
C ILE A 107 -2.42 13.31 -2.66
N ASP A 108 -3.04 12.30 -3.26
CA ASP A 108 -4.44 12.28 -3.66
C ASP A 108 -4.98 10.89 -3.36
N THR A 109 -6.06 10.82 -2.58
CA THR A 109 -6.73 9.55 -2.22
C THR A 109 -8.02 9.38 -3.02
N PRO A 110 -8.48 8.13 -3.26
CA PRO A 110 -9.75 7.93 -3.95
C PRO A 110 -10.92 8.52 -3.15
N GLU A 111 -11.81 9.20 -3.85
CA GLU A 111 -12.93 9.95 -3.29
C GLU A 111 -14.03 9.03 -2.72
N THR A 112 -14.61 9.41 -1.58
CA THR A 112 -15.64 8.66 -0.86
C THR A 112 -16.88 9.48 -0.51
N HIS A 113 -16.79 10.81 -0.43
CA HIS A 113 -17.81 11.66 0.18
C HIS A 113 -18.36 12.73 -0.76
N LYS A 114 -17.79 12.91 -1.96
CA LYS A 114 -18.30 13.88 -2.92
C LYS A 114 -19.74 13.55 -3.36
N PRO A 115 -20.71 14.46 -3.12
CA PRO A 115 -22.10 14.25 -3.49
C PRO A 115 -22.26 14.01 -5.00
N GLY A 116 -23.09 13.03 -5.36
CA GLY A 116 -23.41 12.73 -6.76
C GLY A 116 -22.30 12.00 -7.53
N THR A 117 -21.24 11.54 -6.86
CA THR A 117 -20.21 10.68 -7.48
C THR A 117 -20.17 9.31 -6.83
N PRO A 118 -19.90 8.23 -7.61
CA PRO A 118 -19.70 6.90 -7.04
C PRO A 118 -18.51 6.88 -6.09
N VAL A 119 -18.61 6.08 -5.02
CA VAL A 119 -17.47 5.76 -4.16
C VAL A 119 -16.37 5.12 -5.00
N GLN A 120 -15.17 5.66 -4.93
CA GLN A 120 -14.05 5.19 -5.73
C GLN A 120 -13.40 3.95 -5.09
N PRO A 121 -12.95 2.95 -5.89
CA PRO A 121 -12.17 1.82 -5.38
C PRO A 121 -10.99 2.27 -4.49
N TYR A 122 -10.82 1.59 -3.35
CA TYR A 122 -9.85 1.92 -2.30
C TYR A 122 -10.09 3.23 -1.53
N GLY A 123 -11.15 3.98 -1.85
CA GLY A 123 -11.55 5.15 -1.09
C GLY A 123 -11.88 4.81 0.36
N PRO A 124 -12.79 3.85 0.64
CA PRO A 124 -13.12 3.46 2.01
C PRO A 124 -11.91 2.97 2.81
N GLU A 125 -10.98 2.27 2.16
CA GLU A 125 -9.73 1.80 2.76
C GLU A 125 -8.78 2.95 3.10
N ALA A 126 -8.68 3.96 2.23
CA ALA A 126 -7.91 5.18 2.50
C ALA A 126 -8.54 5.97 3.65
N SER A 127 -9.86 6.15 3.66
CA SER A 127 -10.59 6.81 4.74
C SER A 127 -10.43 6.06 6.07
N ALA A 128 -10.56 4.73 6.09
CA ALA A 128 -10.37 3.93 7.30
C ALA A 128 -8.92 4.01 7.83
N TYR A 129 -7.92 4.03 6.94
CA TYR A 129 -6.53 4.22 7.35
C TYR A 129 -6.30 5.60 7.97
N ALA A 130 -6.88 6.65 7.37
CA ALA A 130 -6.87 7.99 7.93
C ALA A 130 -7.57 8.05 9.30
N GLU A 131 -8.75 7.42 9.45
CA GLU A 131 -9.49 7.37 10.72
C GLU A 131 -8.69 6.69 11.83
N GLN A 132 -7.88 5.69 11.48
CA GLN A 132 -7.02 4.98 12.42
C GLN A 132 -5.80 5.83 12.83
N GLU A 133 -5.03 6.32 11.88
CA GLU A 133 -3.75 7.02 12.18
C GLU A 133 -3.96 8.48 12.58
N LEU A 134 -5.05 9.10 12.12
CA LEU A 134 -5.45 10.49 12.38
C LEU A 134 -6.77 10.51 13.15
N ALA A 135 -6.92 9.62 14.13
CA ALA A 135 -8.09 9.61 15.00
C ALA A 135 -8.27 10.97 15.72
N VAL A 136 -9.52 11.36 15.97
CA VAL A 136 -9.84 12.59 16.73
C VAL A 136 -9.13 12.59 18.09
N GLY A 137 -8.52 13.72 18.43
CA GLY A 137 -7.70 13.89 19.63
C GLY A 137 -6.23 13.52 19.45
N THR A 138 -5.84 12.91 18.33
CA THR A 138 -4.43 12.59 18.05
C THR A 138 -3.60 13.87 17.94
N LYS A 139 -2.50 13.93 18.71
CA LYS A 139 -1.52 15.02 18.61
C LYS A 139 -0.54 14.71 17.49
N VAL A 140 -0.49 15.60 16.51
CA VAL A 140 0.39 15.47 15.34
C VAL A 140 1.34 16.66 15.24
N LYS A 141 2.35 16.52 14.39
CA LYS A 141 3.24 17.61 14.01
C LYS A 141 3.05 17.93 12.54
N LEU A 142 2.83 19.20 12.22
CA LEU A 142 2.62 19.69 10.87
C LEU A 142 3.93 20.29 10.35
N GLU A 143 4.32 19.88 9.15
CA GLU A 143 5.29 20.58 8.33
C GLU A 143 4.54 21.37 7.27
N GLU A 144 4.40 22.67 7.47
CA GLU A 144 3.70 23.53 6.52
C GLU A 144 4.42 23.62 5.17
N GLY A 145 3.66 24.01 4.15
CA GLY A 145 4.20 24.43 2.87
C GLY A 145 5.21 25.57 3.00
N VAL A 146 5.91 25.82 1.90
CA VAL A 146 6.91 26.89 1.80
C VAL A 146 6.26 28.25 2.08
N LYS A 147 7.00 29.11 2.77
CA LYS A 147 6.54 30.46 3.13
C LYS A 147 6.04 31.24 1.90
N GLY A 148 4.85 31.84 2.00
CA GLY A 148 4.15 32.52 0.90
C GLY A 148 3.32 31.59 0.00
N HIS A 149 3.38 30.28 0.22
CA HIS A 149 2.68 29.24 -0.53
C HIS A 149 2.05 28.19 0.40
N GLU A 150 1.73 28.59 1.63
CA GLU A 150 1.22 27.71 2.68
C GLU A 150 -0.24 27.34 2.46
N ARG A 151 -0.98 28.03 1.58
CA ARG A 151 -2.41 27.80 1.37
C ARG A 151 -2.75 27.56 -0.09
N ASP A 152 -3.77 26.75 -0.31
CA ASP A 152 -4.36 26.58 -1.63
C ASP A 152 -5.41 27.67 -1.94
N LYS A 153 -5.97 27.62 -3.16
CA LYS A 153 -7.00 28.56 -3.62
C LYS A 153 -8.33 28.50 -2.83
N TYR A 154 -8.54 27.47 -2.03
CA TYR A 154 -9.71 27.30 -1.16
C TYR A 154 -9.43 27.79 0.28
N GLY A 155 -8.21 28.28 0.55
CA GLY A 155 -7.80 28.76 1.86
C GLY A 155 -7.36 27.66 2.82
N ARG A 156 -7.28 26.39 2.37
CA ARG A 156 -6.81 25.28 3.21
C ARG A 156 -5.30 25.38 3.40
N LEU A 157 -4.83 25.09 4.60
CA LEU A 157 -3.41 25.00 4.89
C LEU A 157 -2.82 23.75 4.23
N LEU A 158 -1.71 23.92 3.54
CA LEU A 158 -0.95 22.88 2.88
C LEU A 158 0.13 22.38 3.83
N ALA A 159 0.10 21.09 4.16
CA ALA A 159 1.08 20.53 5.09
C ALA A 159 1.33 19.04 4.85
N TYR A 160 2.46 18.57 5.39
CA TYR A 160 2.69 17.16 5.68
C TYR A 160 2.39 16.88 7.16
N ILE A 161 1.94 15.67 7.47
CA ILE A 161 1.64 15.25 8.85
C ILE A 161 2.66 14.23 9.33
N TYR A 162 3.29 14.51 10.46
CA TYR A 162 4.07 13.54 11.24
C TYR A 162 3.25 13.01 12.42
N LEU A 163 3.16 11.69 12.49
CA LEU A 163 2.46 10.92 13.51
C LEU A 163 3.27 10.87 14.82
N PRO A 164 2.65 10.51 15.97
CA PRO A 164 3.36 10.40 17.25
C PRO A 164 4.58 9.47 17.24
N ASN A 165 4.56 8.46 16.37
CA ASN A 165 5.66 7.50 16.20
C ASN A 165 6.82 8.04 15.33
N GLY A 166 6.74 9.29 14.86
CA GLY A 166 7.76 9.95 14.05
C GLY A 166 7.65 9.71 12.55
N LYS A 167 6.74 8.84 12.10
CA LYS A 167 6.51 8.59 10.66
C LYS A 167 5.69 9.70 10.02
N MET A 168 5.92 9.95 8.73
CA MET A 168 5.09 10.86 7.95
C MET A 168 3.89 10.10 7.37
N TYR A 169 2.67 10.56 7.68
CA TYR A 169 1.43 9.95 7.19
C TYR A 169 1.38 9.92 5.65
N ASN A 170 1.82 11.00 4.98
CA ASN A 170 1.84 11.11 3.52
C ASN A 170 2.67 9.97 2.87
N GLU A 171 3.83 9.62 3.44
CA GLU A 171 4.62 8.47 2.98
C GLU A 171 3.88 7.16 3.21
N GLU A 172 3.37 6.95 4.42
CA GLU A 172 2.75 5.67 4.77
C GLU A 172 1.50 5.37 3.92
N VAL A 173 0.65 6.37 3.65
CA VAL A 173 -0.55 6.19 2.82
C VAL A 173 -0.21 5.90 1.35
N VAL A 174 0.83 6.56 0.79
CA VAL A 174 1.31 6.29 -0.57
C VAL A 174 1.95 4.91 -0.66
N LYS A 175 2.82 4.56 0.31
CA LYS A 175 3.52 3.28 0.38
C LYS A 175 2.59 2.08 0.51
N LYS A 176 1.46 2.26 1.20
CA LYS A 176 0.37 1.27 1.30
C LYS A 176 -0.46 1.14 0.02
N GLY A 177 -0.25 2.01 -0.97
CA GLY A 177 -1.04 2.06 -2.19
C GLY A 177 -2.44 2.60 -1.96
N LEU A 178 -2.66 3.46 -0.96
CA LEU A 178 -3.95 4.08 -0.67
C LEU A 178 -4.06 5.50 -1.22
N ALA A 179 -2.94 6.09 -1.64
CA ALA A 179 -2.87 7.38 -2.32
C ALA A 179 -1.92 7.32 -3.53
N ARG A 180 -2.14 8.20 -4.51
CA ARG A 180 -1.18 8.50 -5.58
C ARG A 180 -0.43 9.79 -5.28
N VAL A 181 0.74 9.97 -5.90
CA VAL A 181 1.43 11.27 -5.89
C VAL A 181 0.75 12.21 -6.88
N ALA A 182 0.34 13.38 -6.42
CA ALA A 182 -0.45 14.33 -7.21
C ALA A 182 -0.20 15.78 -6.76
N TYR A 183 -0.80 16.74 -7.48
CA TYR A 183 -0.77 18.17 -7.14
C TYR A 183 0.66 18.71 -6.90
N ILE A 184 1.57 18.36 -7.80
CA ILE A 184 2.96 18.79 -7.75
C ILE A 184 3.03 20.23 -8.24
N TYR A 185 3.00 21.17 -7.29
CA TYR A 185 3.12 22.60 -7.55
C TYR A 185 4.33 23.15 -6.80
N GLU A 186 5.27 23.77 -7.53
CA GLU A 186 6.37 24.49 -6.89
C GLU A 186 5.84 25.70 -6.11
N PRO A 187 6.50 26.06 -4.99
CA PRO A 187 7.70 25.46 -4.41
C PRO A 187 7.43 24.29 -3.42
N ASN A 188 6.19 23.80 -3.30
CA ASN A 188 5.80 22.78 -2.32
C ASN A 188 6.17 21.35 -2.74
N THR A 189 7.45 21.09 -3.03
CA THR A 189 7.94 19.82 -3.60
C THR A 189 8.96 19.09 -2.71
N LYS A 190 9.14 19.53 -1.46
CA LYS A 190 10.19 19.07 -0.55
C LYS A 190 10.36 17.54 -0.46
N HIS A 191 9.26 16.79 -0.30
CA HIS A 191 9.28 15.33 -0.12
C HIS A 191 8.89 14.55 -1.38
N LEU A 192 8.93 15.21 -2.55
CA LEU A 192 8.45 14.61 -3.80
C LEU A 192 9.22 13.35 -4.20
N LYS A 193 10.53 13.33 -3.96
CA LYS A 193 11.38 12.22 -4.35
C LYS A 193 11.05 10.97 -3.53
N GLU A 194 10.90 11.14 -2.22
CA GLU A 194 10.58 10.09 -1.26
C GLU A 194 9.20 9.50 -1.56
N LEU A 195 8.19 10.35 -1.76
CA LEU A 195 6.83 9.91 -2.11
C LEU A 195 6.78 9.19 -3.46
N LYS A 196 7.55 9.64 -4.47
CA LYS A 196 7.65 8.91 -5.76
C LYS A 196 8.31 7.53 -5.60
N ASN A 197 9.26 7.37 -4.69
CA ASN A 197 9.86 6.08 -4.39
C ASN A 197 8.85 5.14 -3.72
N ASP A 198 8.09 5.63 -2.76
CA ASP A 198 7.02 4.86 -2.10
C ASP A 198 5.89 4.50 -3.08
N GLU A 199 5.53 5.41 -3.98
CA GLU A 199 4.56 5.14 -5.03
C GLU A 199 5.06 4.06 -6.00
N SER A 200 6.33 4.13 -6.41
CA SER A 200 6.97 3.10 -7.24
C SER A 200 6.99 1.74 -6.54
N TYR A 201 7.24 1.73 -5.22
CA TYR A 201 7.14 0.51 -4.42
C TYR A 201 5.72 -0.07 -4.43
N ALA A 202 4.69 0.76 -4.18
CA ALA A 202 3.30 0.33 -4.17
C ALA A 202 2.84 -0.17 -5.56
N ARG A 203 3.26 0.51 -6.64
CA ARG A 203 3.06 0.10 -8.04
C ARG A 203 3.66 -1.28 -8.32
N LYS A 204 4.94 -1.46 -8.00
CA LYS A 204 5.68 -2.72 -8.24
C LYS A 204 5.02 -3.92 -7.55
N HIS A 205 4.51 -3.71 -6.34
CA HIS A 205 3.87 -4.75 -5.53
C HIS A 205 2.36 -4.84 -5.72
N LYS A 206 1.78 -4.04 -6.64
CA LYS A 206 0.35 -4.01 -6.95
C LYS A 206 -0.51 -3.80 -5.70
N LEU A 207 -0.08 -2.89 -4.82
CA LEU A 207 -0.78 -2.60 -3.57
C LEU A 207 -1.93 -1.62 -3.80
N GLY A 208 -3.05 -1.86 -3.12
CA GLY A 208 -4.19 -0.94 -3.09
C GLY A 208 -4.64 -0.51 -4.48
N ILE A 209 -4.69 0.79 -4.73
CA ILE A 209 -5.07 1.41 -6.01
C ILE A 209 -4.29 0.86 -7.22
N TRP A 210 -3.07 0.36 -7.00
CA TRP A 210 -2.22 -0.21 -8.06
C TRP A 210 -2.51 -1.67 -8.40
N SER A 211 -3.41 -2.32 -7.65
CA SER A 211 -3.88 -3.67 -7.96
C SER A 211 -4.84 -3.71 -9.16
N ILE A 212 -5.42 -2.56 -9.53
CA ILE A 212 -6.39 -2.43 -10.62
C ILE A 212 -5.69 -1.78 -11.83
N PRO A 213 -5.41 -2.53 -12.90
CA PRO A 213 -4.76 -1.99 -14.09
C PRO A 213 -5.57 -0.83 -14.70
N GLY A 214 -4.89 0.29 -14.99
CA GLY A 214 -5.51 1.46 -15.62
C GLY A 214 -6.38 2.32 -14.71
N TYR A 215 -6.51 1.96 -13.42
CA TYR A 215 -7.32 2.71 -12.46
C TYR A 215 -6.69 4.05 -12.08
N VAL A 216 -5.39 4.09 -11.85
CA VAL A 216 -4.68 5.33 -11.51
C VAL A 216 -4.10 5.96 -12.77
N THR A 217 -4.38 7.26 -12.96
CA THR A 217 -3.91 8.07 -14.09
C THR A 217 -3.16 9.31 -13.59
N ASP A 218 -2.57 10.07 -14.51
CA ASP A 218 -2.01 11.40 -14.25
C ASP A 218 -3.09 12.41 -13.79
N ARG A 219 -4.33 12.24 -14.26
CA ARG A 219 -5.46 13.14 -13.96
C ARG A 219 -6.35 12.71 -12.79
N GLY A 220 -6.10 11.56 -12.16
CA GLY A 220 -6.94 11.04 -11.08
C GLY A 220 -7.24 9.57 -11.23
N TYR A 221 -8.43 9.17 -10.79
CA TYR A 221 -8.91 7.79 -10.81
C TYR A 221 -9.88 7.57 -11.98
N ASN A 222 -9.61 6.54 -12.78
CA ASN A 222 -10.44 6.12 -13.90
C ASN A 222 -11.44 5.05 -13.42
N MET A 223 -12.69 5.46 -13.22
CA MET A 223 -13.76 4.58 -12.76
C MET A 223 -14.18 3.51 -13.77
N ASP A 224 -13.82 3.67 -15.04
CA ASP A 224 -14.09 2.70 -16.11
C ASP A 224 -13.01 1.62 -16.21
N ALA A 225 -11.96 1.70 -15.39
CA ALA A 225 -10.92 0.70 -15.32
C ALA A 225 -11.45 -0.62 -14.73
N LYS A 226 -11.98 -1.49 -15.60
CA LYS A 226 -12.25 -2.90 -15.30
C LYS A 226 -11.48 -3.81 -16.27
N GLY A 227 -10.58 -4.63 -15.72
CA GLY A 227 -10.20 -5.90 -16.33
C GLY A 227 -9.30 -5.87 -17.56
N ALA A 228 -8.31 -4.97 -17.67
CA ALA A 228 -7.26 -5.07 -18.69
C ALA A 228 -6.25 -6.20 -18.37
N ALA A 229 -6.76 -7.42 -18.26
CA ALA A 229 -6.08 -8.64 -18.64
C ALA A 229 -6.94 -9.36 -19.69
N HIS A 230 -7.41 -8.62 -20.70
CA HIS A 230 -7.54 -9.08 -22.08
C HIS A 230 -7.97 -7.91 -22.98
N THR A 231 -7.48 -7.97 -24.22
CA THR A 231 -7.88 -7.20 -25.42
C THR A 231 -7.40 -5.76 -25.60
N VAL A 232 -6.41 -5.67 -26.50
CA VAL A 232 -6.05 -4.61 -27.45
C VAL A 232 -7.20 -3.76 -28.02
N SER A 233 -6.89 -2.48 -28.29
CA SER A 233 -7.57 -1.49 -29.15
C SER A 233 -9.04 -1.19 -28.81
N SER A 234 -9.44 0.03 -28.48
CA SER A 234 -9.52 1.18 -29.40
C SER A 234 -9.97 2.44 -28.62
N SER A 235 -9.57 3.63 -29.08
CA SER A 235 -10.03 4.93 -28.57
C SER A 235 -11.56 5.08 -28.47
N PRO A 236 -12.10 5.82 -27.48
CA PRO A 236 -13.50 6.20 -27.45
C PRO A 236 -13.74 7.57 -28.08
N ASN A 237 -14.77 7.63 -28.93
CA ASN A 237 -15.43 8.87 -29.34
C ASN A 237 -16.53 9.23 -28.32
N THR A 238 -16.61 10.53 -28.07
CA THR A 238 -17.54 11.31 -27.25
C THR A 238 -19.04 10.99 -27.43
N SER A 239 -19.82 10.96 -26.34
CA SER A 239 -21.04 11.80 -26.21
C SER A 239 -21.65 11.79 -24.80
N THR A 240 -22.03 13.00 -24.42
CA THR A 240 -22.66 13.51 -23.21
C THR A 240 -24.14 13.13 -23.12
N GLN A 241 -24.67 12.84 -21.93
CA GLN A 241 -26.06 13.20 -21.56
C GLN A 241 -26.20 13.49 -20.05
N ASN A 242 -26.91 14.59 -19.78
CA ASN A 242 -27.37 15.11 -18.50
C ASN A 242 -28.40 14.21 -17.80
N SER A 243 -28.47 14.26 -16.46
CA SER A 243 -29.74 14.39 -15.73
C SER A 243 -29.57 14.66 -14.22
N SER A 244 -29.93 15.89 -13.84
CA SER A 244 -30.72 16.31 -12.68
C SER A 244 -30.80 15.44 -11.40
N ASN A 245 -30.09 15.91 -10.36
CA ASN A 245 -30.59 16.33 -9.04
C ASN A 245 -31.97 15.84 -8.55
N GLN A 246 -32.00 14.85 -7.64
CA GLN A 246 -32.96 14.79 -6.51
C GLN A 246 -32.32 14.14 -5.27
N SER A 247 -32.60 14.72 -4.11
CA SER A 247 -32.15 14.32 -2.78
C SER A 247 -32.90 13.07 -2.29
N PHE A 248 -32.19 12.00 -1.95
CA PHE A 248 -32.79 10.80 -1.36
C PHE A 248 -32.62 10.81 0.17
N LYS A 249 -33.75 10.79 0.89
CA LYS A 249 -33.82 10.44 2.30
C LYS A 249 -33.76 8.91 2.42
N ASN A 250 -32.98 8.37 3.35
CA ASN A 250 -32.88 6.93 3.58
C ASN A 250 -34.25 6.37 4.04
N ASN A 251 -34.77 5.42 3.26
CA ASN A 251 -36.01 4.69 3.55
C ASN A 251 -35.64 3.27 4.02
N PRO A 252 -36.07 2.82 5.23
CA PRO A 252 -35.86 1.45 5.75
C PRO A 252 -36.61 0.34 4.99
N ALA A 253 -36.93 0.56 3.71
CA ALA A 253 -37.56 -0.41 2.81
C ALA A 253 -36.65 -0.76 1.60
N ASP A 254 -35.52 -0.05 1.44
CA ASP A 254 -34.53 -0.26 0.37
C ASP A 254 -33.41 -1.24 0.77
N ASP A 255 -33.43 -1.72 2.01
CA ASP A 255 -32.57 -2.72 2.64
C ASP A 255 -32.94 -4.17 2.22
N LYS A 256 -33.17 -4.38 0.92
CA LYS A 256 -33.39 -5.72 0.36
C LYS A 256 -32.14 -6.58 0.54
N GLU A 257 -32.15 -7.36 1.61
CA GLU A 257 -31.19 -8.44 1.81
C GLU A 257 -31.41 -9.53 0.75
N SER A 258 -30.32 -10.01 0.15
CA SER A 258 -30.38 -11.13 -0.81
C SER A 258 -29.78 -12.39 -0.21
N ASN A 259 -30.29 -13.55 -0.64
CA ASN A 259 -29.87 -14.88 -0.18
C ASN A 259 -30.09 -15.15 1.33
N THR A 260 -31.30 -14.84 1.82
CA THR A 260 -31.68 -14.95 3.24
C THR A 260 -31.56 -16.36 3.82
N SER A 261 -31.50 -17.42 2.99
CA SER A 261 -31.18 -18.79 3.41
C SER A 261 -29.80 -18.94 4.08
N CYS A 262 -28.88 -18.02 3.82
CA CYS A 262 -27.54 -17.98 4.43
C CYS A 262 -27.40 -16.87 5.49
N LYS A 263 -28.51 -16.28 5.96
CA LYS A 263 -28.53 -15.17 6.91
C LYS A 263 -27.77 -15.52 8.19
N GLY A 264 -26.92 -14.60 8.66
CA GLY A 264 -26.11 -14.77 9.86
C GLY A 264 -24.79 -15.55 9.67
N LYS A 265 -24.48 -16.00 8.45
CA LYS A 265 -23.18 -16.62 8.14
C LYS A 265 -22.20 -15.55 7.67
N ILE A 266 -22.01 -15.38 6.36
CA ILE A 266 -21.09 -14.38 5.82
C ILE A 266 -21.89 -13.18 5.32
N LYS A 267 -21.62 -12.01 5.88
CA LYS A 267 -22.34 -10.77 5.56
C LYS A 267 -21.53 -9.96 4.53
N GLY A 268 -21.96 -9.96 3.28
CA GLY A 268 -21.38 -9.14 2.21
C GLY A 268 -22.10 -7.80 2.07
N ASN A 269 -21.39 -6.76 1.64
CA ASN A 269 -22.00 -5.52 1.14
C ASN A 269 -21.90 -5.50 -0.39
N ALA A 270 -23.05 -5.42 -1.08
CA ALA A 270 -23.15 -5.55 -2.52
C ALA A 270 -22.31 -4.54 -3.30
N ASN A 271 -22.14 -3.34 -2.72
CA ASN A 271 -21.48 -2.20 -3.33
C ASN A 271 -19.97 -2.25 -3.12
N SER A 272 -19.50 -2.48 -1.89
CA SER A 272 -18.07 -2.52 -1.59
C SER A 272 -17.39 -3.83 -1.97
N LYS A 273 -18.17 -4.90 -2.21
CA LYS A 273 -17.66 -6.28 -2.39
C LYS A 273 -16.77 -6.73 -1.24
N ILE A 274 -17.06 -6.26 -0.03
CA ILE A 274 -16.41 -6.73 1.20
C ILE A 274 -17.37 -7.66 1.91
N TYR A 275 -16.85 -8.81 2.37
CA TYR A 275 -17.59 -9.69 3.26
C TYR A 275 -17.02 -9.70 4.67
N HIS A 276 -17.90 -9.86 5.64
CA HIS A 276 -17.61 -9.92 7.06
C HIS A 276 -17.99 -11.29 7.61
N VAL A 277 -17.18 -11.80 8.53
CA VAL A 277 -17.41 -13.05 9.26
C VAL A 277 -18.05 -12.75 10.62
N PRO A 278 -18.90 -13.63 11.19
CA PRO A 278 -19.48 -13.43 12.51
C PRO A 278 -18.39 -13.19 13.57
N GLY A 279 -18.60 -12.23 14.45
CA GLY A 279 -17.59 -11.79 15.44
C GLY A 279 -16.45 -10.93 14.87
N GLY A 280 -16.45 -10.62 13.57
CA GLY A 280 -15.57 -9.62 12.96
C GLY A 280 -15.95 -8.19 13.40
N ALA A 281 -14.96 -7.28 13.50
CA ALA A 281 -15.17 -5.92 14.02
C ALA A 281 -16.23 -5.10 13.24
N PHE A 282 -16.44 -5.43 11.98
CA PHE A 282 -17.36 -4.73 11.08
C PHE A 282 -18.63 -5.53 10.77
N TYR A 283 -18.80 -6.71 11.36
CA TYR A 283 -19.92 -7.61 11.05
C TYR A 283 -21.28 -6.97 11.37
N ASP A 284 -21.44 -6.36 12.55
CA ASP A 284 -22.71 -5.74 12.98
C ASP A 284 -22.86 -4.28 12.50
N ARG A 285 -21.78 -3.71 11.96
CA ARG A 285 -21.75 -2.35 11.42
C ARG A 285 -22.28 -2.27 9.99
N THR A 286 -22.14 -3.34 9.22
CA THR A 286 -22.68 -3.42 7.86
C THR A 286 -24.19 -3.65 7.93
N ARG A 287 -24.96 -2.60 7.60
CA ARG A 287 -26.43 -2.56 7.70
C ARG A 287 -27.14 -2.41 6.35
N ASP A 288 -26.44 -1.92 5.33
CA ASP A 288 -27.04 -1.62 4.03
C ASP A 288 -26.47 -2.51 2.92
N ASN A 289 -27.27 -2.73 1.87
CA ASN A 289 -26.91 -3.49 0.66
C ASN A 289 -26.39 -4.91 0.97
N ILE A 290 -27.07 -5.62 1.88
CA ILE A 290 -26.56 -6.90 2.40
C ILE A 290 -26.77 -8.04 1.38
N VAL A 291 -25.69 -8.77 1.12
CA VAL A 291 -25.70 -10.04 0.40
C VAL A 291 -25.17 -11.13 1.33
N TRP A 292 -25.98 -12.13 1.61
CA TRP A 292 -25.57 -13.23 2.47
C TRP A 292 -24.87 -14.33 1.66
N PHE A 293 -23.78 -14.88 2.23
CA PHE A 293 -23.10 -16.05 1.69
C PHE A 293 -23.05 -17.16 2.74
N CYS A 294 -23.19 -18.40 2.28
CA CYS A 294 -23.17 -19.55 3.18
C CYS A 294 -21.75 -19.90 3.64
N THR A 295 -20.74 -19.60 2.82
CA THR A 295 -19.32 -19.77 3.16
C THR A 295 -18.49 -18.59 2.69
N GLU A 296 -17.30 -18.42 3.26
CA GLU A 296 -16.32 -17.43 2.78
C GLU A 296 -15.92 -17.72 1.32
N SER A 297 -15.87 -18.99 0.92
CA SER A 297 -15.56 -19.40 -0.44
C SER A 297 -16.60 -18.89 -1.44
N ASP A 298 -17.89 -18.94 -1.08
CA ASP A 298 -18.97 -18.43 -1.95
C ASP A 298 -18.87 -16.91 -2.13
N ALA A 299 -18.55 -16.20 -1.04
CA ALA A 299 -18.30 -14.76 -1.10
C ALA A 299 -17.11 -14.46 -2.03
N ILE A 300 -16.00 -15.19 -1.89
CA ILE A 300 -14.81 -15.04 -2.75
C ILE A 300 -15.12 -15.34 -4.21
N LYS A 301 -15.83 -16.44 -4.50
CA LYS A 301 -16.27 -16.78 -5.87
C LYS A 301 -17.20 -15.72 -6.46
N ALA A 302 -18.03 -15.09 -5.62
CA ALA A 302 -18.88 -13.97 -6.01
C ALA A 302 -18.12 -12.63 -6.13
N GLY A 303 -16.79 -12.64 -6.01
CA GLY A 303 -15.94 -11.47 -6.17
C GLY A 303 -15.81 -10.61 -4.92
N TYR A 304 -16.17 -11.13 -3.75
CA TYR A 304 -16.05 -10.41 -2.48
C TYR A 304 -14.73 -10.73 -1.79
N ARG A 305 -14.05 -9.71 -1.29
CA ARG A 305 -12.85 -9.89 -0.46
C ARG A 305 -13.20 -9.87 1.03
N LYS A 306 -12.41 -10.58 1.84
CA LYS A 306 -12.58 -10.56 3.30
C LYS A 306 -12.31 -9.16 3.85
N SER A 307 -13.15 -8.71 4.78
CA SER A 307 -12.88 -7.56 5.61
C SER A 307 -11.56 -7.79 6.36
N GLN A 308 -10.59 -6.91 6.11
CA GLN A 308 -9.34 -6.93 6.84
C GLN A 308 -9.61 -6.29 8.20
N ARG A 309 -9.33 -7.04 9.27
CA ARG A 309 -9.27 -6.51 10.64
C ARG A 309 -8.02 -5.67 10.78
#